data_AF-D0SJN4-F1
#
_entry.id   AF-D0SJN4-F1
#
_cell.length_a   1.000
_cell.length_b   1.000
_cell.length_c   1.000
_cell.angle_alpha   90.00
_cell.angle_beta   90.00
_cell.angle_gamma   90.00
#
_symmetry.space_group_name_H-M   'P 1'
#
loop_
_entity.id
_entity.type
_entity.pdbx_description
1 polymer ?
#
loop_
_entity_poly.entity_id
_entity_poly.type
_entity_poly.pdbx_seq_one_letter_code
_entity_poly.pdbx_strand_id
1 'polypeptide(L)' 'MRRRMSNKELQPHEQRVVEEKEQLGDRLSKLREFLTKGQPTFIDDKNWKLLQAQFEAMSQYYTILLARIDLF' A
#
# COMPACT_ATOMS: atom_id res chain seq x y z
N MET A 1 -15.77 29.89 -14.43
CA MET A 1 -15.52 28.95 -15.54
C MET A 1 -15.06 27.63 -14.93
N ARG A 2 -15.85 26.55 -15.00
CA ARG A 2 -15.44 25.22 -14.49
C ARG A 2 -14.52 24.59 -15.53
N ARG A 3 -13.23 24.42 -15.20
CA ARG A 3 -12.22 23.84 -16.10
C ARG A 3 -12.51 22.35 -16.28
N ARG A 4 -12.71 21.94 -17.54
CA ARG A 4 -12.78 20.55 -18.01
C ARG A 4 -11.57 19.79 -17.45
N MET A 5 -11.79 18.70 -16.73
CA MET A 5 -10.70 17.79 -16.37
C MET A 5 -10.16 17.18 -17.66
N SER A 6 -8.95 17.56 -18.05
CA SER A 6 -8.21 16.85 -19.09
C SER A 6 -7.89 15.46 -18.56
N ASN A 7 -8.21 14.40 -19.32
CA ASN A 7 -7.52 13.12 -19.20
C ASN A 7 -6.05 13.40 -19.53
N LYS A 8 -5.27 13.82 -18.52
CA LYS A 8 -3.83 13.97 -18.65
C LYS A 8 -3.30 12.55 -18.57
N GLU A 9 -2.80 12.03 -19.69
CA GLU A 9 -2.14 10.73 -19.69
C GLU A 9 -0.97 10.79 -18.71
N LEU A 10 -0.94 9.84 -17.77
CA LEU A 10 0.13 9.76 -16.78
C LEU A 10 1.46 9.51 -17.49
N GLN A 11 2.49 10.23 -17.08
CA GLN A 11 3.86 9.93 -17.51
C GLN A 11 4.24 8.52 -17.02
N PRO A 12 5.19 7.84 -17.70
CA PRO A 12 5.60 6.48 -17.30
C PRO A 12 5.99 6.35 -15.83
N HIS A 13 6.62 7.38 -15.27
CA HIS A 13 7.01 7.38 -13.86
C HIS A 13 5.83 7.57 -12.89
N GLU A 14 4.77 8.26 -13.30
CA GLU A 14 3.53 8.47 -12.54
C GLU A 14 2.66 7.21 -12.57
N GLN A 15 2.51 6.61 -13.76
CA GLN A 15 1.84 5.32 -13.96
C GLN A 15 2.47 4.22 -13.09
N ARG A 16 3.82 4.17 -13.02
CA ARG A 16 4.54 3.25 -12.13
C ARG A 16 4.12 3.40 -10.66
N VAL A 17 3.89 4.63 -10.17
CA VAL A 17 3.46 4.86 -8.77
C VAL A 17 2.05 4.37 -8.54
N VAL A 18 1.14 4.60 -9.50
CA VAL A 18 -0.25 4.13 -9.41
C VAL A 18 -0.30 2.61 -9.34
N GLU A 19 0.40 1.92 -10.26
CA GLU A 19 0.46 0.46 -10.29
C GLU A 19 1.10 -0.11 -9.02
N GLU A 20 2.18 0.51 -8.54
CA GLU A 20 2.86 0.09 -7.32
C GLU A 20 1.95 0.26 -6.09
N LYS A 21 1.18 1.35 -6.03
CA LYS A 21 0.19 1.61 -4.99
C LYS A 21 -0.93 0.57 -4.99
N GLU A 22 -1.42 0.17 -6.16
CA GLU A 22 -2.46 -0.85 -6.29
C GLU A 22 -1.96 -2.22 -5.83
N GLN A 23 -0.78 -2.64 -6.31
CA GLN A 23 -0.18 -3.91 -5.92
C GLN A 23 0.12 -3.97 -4.41
N LEU A 24 0.64 -2.87 -3.85
CA LEU A 24 0.92 -2.79 -2.42
C LEU A 24 -0.37 -2.80 -1.60
N GLY A 25 -1.42 -2.10 -2.06
CA GLY A 25 -2.72 -2.05 -1.40
C GLY A 25 -3.36 -3.43 -1.26
N ASP A 26 -3.33 -4.25 -2.31
CA ASP A 26 -3.82 -5.64 -2.26
C ASP A 26 -3.04 -6.48 -1.24
N ARG A 27 -1.70 -6.42 -1.28
CA ARG A 27 -0.85 -7.15 -0.32
C ARG A 27 -1.08 -6.69 1.12
N LEU A 28 -1.22 -5.38 1.32
CA LEU A 28 -1.48 -4.79 2.64
C LEU A 28 -2.83 -5.23 3.19
N SER A 29 -3.88 -5.27 2.35
CA SER A 29 -5.22 -5.74 2.73
C SER A 29 -5.18 -7.20 3.19
N LYS A 30 -4.51 -8.07 2.43
CA LYS A 30 -4.37 -9.51 2.77
C LYS A 30 -3.60 -9.71 4.07
N LEU A 31 -2.50 -8.98 4.26
CA LEU A 31 -1.71 -9.06 5.49
C LEU A 31 -2.52 -8.54 6.69
N ARG A 32 -3.26 -7.45 6.53
CA ARG A 32 -4.17 -6.94 7.57
C ARG A 32 -5.20 -7.98 7.96
N GLU A 33 -5.88 -8.58 6.97
CA GLU A 33 -6.89 -9.60 7.22
C GLU A 33 -6.29 -10.80 7.98
N PHE A 34 -5.09 -11.24 7.60
CA PHE A 34 -4.39 -12.31 8.31
C PHE A 34 -4.07 -11.92 9.77
N LEU A 35 -3.50 -10.74 10.00
CA LEU A 35 -3.14 -10.25 11.33
C LEU A 35 -4.36 -10.05 12.25
N THR A 36 -5.51 -9.65 11.70
CA THR A 36 -6.74 -9.44 12.50
C THR A 36 -7.33 -10.72 13.08
N LYS A 37 -6.93 -11.90 12.58
CA LYS A 37 -7.38 -13.20 13.11
C LYS A 37 -6.65 -13.61 14.40
N GLY A 38 -5.63 -12.86 14.81
CA GLY A 38 -4.78 -13.18 15.96
C GLY A 38 -3.63 -14.13 15.61
N GLN A 39 -2.67 -14.27 16.52
CA GLN A 39 -1.46 -15.09 16.32
C GLN A 39 -1.82 -16.58 16.32
N PRO A 40 -1.58 -17.31 15.21
CA PRO A 40 -1.77 -18.76 15.17
C PRO A 40 -0.71 -19.50 15.98
N THR A 41 -1.04 -20.68 16.52
CA THR A 41 -0.12 -21.51 17.32
C THR A 41 1.10 -22.02 16.56
N PHE A 42 1.06 -22.04 15.22
CA PHE A 42 2.17 -22.46 14.37
C PHE A 42 3.17 -21.34 14.05
N ILE A 43 2.92 -20.11 14.49
CA ILE A 43 3.80 -18.95 14.30
C ILE A 43 4.36 -18.53 15.65
N ASP A 44 5.68 -18.57 15.80
CA ASP A 44 6.34 -18.07 17.00
C ASP A 44 6.24 -16.53 17.13
N ASP A 45 6.48 -16.03 18.35
CA ASP A 45 6.35 -14.60 18.66
C ASP A 45 7.27 -13.72 17.82
N LYS A 46 8.44 -14.23 17.42
CA LYS A 46 9.40 -13.45 16.62
C LYS A 46 8.86 -13.27 15.20
N ASN A 47 8.41 -14.34 14.57
CA ASN A 47 7.79 -14.29 13.25
C ASN A 47 6.50 -13.46 13.26
N TRP A 48 5.69 -13.56 14.33
CA TRP A 48 4.49 -12.74 14.46
C TRP A 48 4.80 -11.24 14.54
N LYS A 49 5.79 -10.85 15.36
CA LYS A 49 6.27 -9.46 15.43
C LYS A 49 6.83 -8.97 14.09
N LEU A 50 7.51 -9.82 13.33
CA LEU A 50 8.01 -9.46 12.00
C LEU A 50 6.88 -9.22 11.00
N LEU A 51 5.78 -9.98 11.06
CA LEU A 51 4.59 -9.74 10.24
C LEU A 51 3.91 -8.41 10.59
N GLN A 52 3.88 -8.05 11.87
CA GLN A 52 3.38 -6.74 12.32
C GLN A 52 4.27 -5.60 11.81
N ALA A 53 5.60 -5.72 11.97
CA ALA A 53 6.55 -4.73 11.46
C ALA A 53 6.48 -4.60 9.92
N GLN A 54 6.29 -5.72 9.22
CA GLN A 54 6.05 -5.73 7.78
C GLN A 54 4.79 -4.93 7.41
N PHE A 55 3.68 -5.14 8.12
CA PHE A 55 2.44 -4.39 7.90
C PHE A 55 2.63 -2.88 8.12
N GLU A 56 3.34 -2.49 9.17
CA GLU A 56 3.65 -1.08 9.46
C GLU A 56 4.49 -0.45 8.34
N ALA A 57 5.58 -1.10 7.94
CA ALA A 57 6.45 -0.62 6.87
C ALA A 57 5.72 -0.50 5.53
N MET A 58 4.89 -1.48 5.18
CA MET A 58 4.06 -1.43 3.98
C MET A 58 3.01 -0.32 4.04
N SER A 59 2.42 -0.05 5.22
CA SER A 59 1.46 1.05 5.41
C SER A 59 2.12 2.42 5.24
N GLN A 60 3.32 2.59 5.79
CA GLN A 60 4.13 3.80 5.60
C GLN A 60 4.48 3.99 4.13
N TYR A 61 4.91 2.92 3.45
CA TYR A 61 5.23 2.99 2.04
C TYR A 61 3.99 3.34 1.18
N TYR A 62 2.84 2.74 1.47
CA TYR A 62 1.58 3.06 0.80
C TYR A 62 1.20 4.53 0.97
N THR A 63 1.43 5.11 2.16
CA THR A 63 1.21 6.54 2.42
C THR A 63 2.11 7.43 1.58
N ILE A 64 3.38 7.05 1.40
CA ILE A 64 4.32 7.74 0.51
C ILE A 64 3.82 7.70 -0.95
N LEU A 65 3.33 6.55 -1.41
CA LEU A 65 2.81 6.42 -2.77
C LEU A 65 1.56 7.31 -3.00
N LEU A 66 0.65 7.39 -2.02
CA LEU A 66 -0.49 8.32 -2.08
C LEU A 66 -0.01 9.77 -2.17
N ALA A 67 0.91 10.19 -1.30
CA ALA A 67 1.46 11.54 -1.32
C ALA A 67 2.17 11.88 -2.63
N ARG A 68 2.77 10.88 -3.30
CA ARG A 68 3.35 11.06 -4.64
C ARG A 68 2.28 11.23 -5.71
N ILE A 69 1.19 10.46 -5.65
CA ILE A 69 0.06 10.54 -6.59
C ILE A 69 -0.61 11.92 -6.54
N ASP A 70 -0.66 12.55 -5.38
CA ASP A 70 -1.22 13.91 -5.21
C ASP A 70 -0.42 15.00 -5.96
N LEU A 71 0.75 14.68 -6.53
CA LEU A 71 1.62 15.61 -7.27
C LEU A 71 1.45 15.57 -8.81
N PHE A 72 0.64 14.65 -9.35
CA PHE A 72 0.54 14.38 -10.81
C PHE A 72 -0.32 15.42 -11.59
#